data_AF-A0A964JR88-F1
#
_entry.id   AF-A0A964JR88-F1
#
_cell.length_a   1.000
_cell.length_b   1.000
_cell.length_c   1.000
_cell.angle_alpha   90.00
_cell.angle_beta   90.00
_cell.angle_gamma   90.00
#
_symmetry.space_group_name_H-M   'P 1'
#
loop_
_entity.id
_entity.type
_entity.pdbx_description
1 polymer ?
#
loop_
_entity_poly.entity_id
_entity_poly.type
_entity_poly.pdbx_seq_one_letter_code
_entity_poly.pdbx_strand_id
1 'polypeptide(L)'
;MDPRTTAPLRRTAAPLTLALRAAGPPSMWVGKTSRLALAVAAYGQTAETRRRLRRLAAMGVIHEIPTSVQLTVGAIDMMRFWIAPAAAQYYGQKELSFTFHQVLRFLDEPASLTDPLGLLSTRDSIIGHLMQVVHASALYDLQLLTMFDDGLDGLEAQLIDLIEGRHARSVSIAAIIEESDYHARLLGYVRTYRMDPTGPSLRRSNVEDDPRFAALEETFGSMTDAFDYFTTLPTSVRGAVSHLRSVKVFSAQVGPVRSV
;
A
#
# COMPACT_ATOMS: atom_id res chain seq x y z
N MET A 1 -17.67 25.34 7.39
CA MET A 1 -16.43 25.17 8.17
C MET A 1 -15.46 24.46 7.26
N ASP A 2 -14.27 25.01 7.00
CA ASP A 2 -13.32 24.39 6.07
C ASP A 2 -12.76 23.10 6.70
N PRO A 3 -12.99 21.91 6.11
CA PRO A 3 -12.47 20.66 6.67
C PRO A 3 -10.93 20.63 6.74
N ARG A 4 -10.23 21.55 6.04
CA ARG A 4 -8.77 21.71 6.12
C ARG A 4 -8.28 22.37 7.42
N THR A 5 -9.15 23.00 8.20
CA THR A 5 -8.75 23.73 9.42
C THR A 5 -9.02 22.98 10.71
N THR A 6 -9.67 21.81 10.66
CA THR A 6 -9.92 20.98 11.85
C THR A 6 -8.83 19.92 11.97
N ALA A 7 -8.17 19.85 13.12
CA ALA A 7 -7.17 18.83 13.38
C ALA A 7 -7.79 17.41 13.27
N PRO A 8 -7.15 16.45 12.58
CA PRO A 8 -7.68 15.10 12.40
C PRO A 8 -7.98 14.41 13.74
N LEU A 9 -9.03 13.59 13.79
CA LEU A 9 -9.42 12.84 15.00
C LEU A 9 -8.25 12.02 15.54
N ARG A 10 -7.46 11.41 14.64
CA ARG A 10 -6.23 10.67 14.95
C ARG A 10 -5.24 11.42 15.85
N ARG A 11 -5.21 12.76 15.75
CA ARG A 11 -4.28 13.64 16.49
C ARG A 11 -4.86 14.21 17.78
N THR A 12 -6.18 14.19 17.94
CA THR A 12 -6.87 14.89 19.04
C THR A 12 -7.56 13.95 20.03
N ALA A 13 -7.95 12.75 19.60
CA ALA A 13 -8.69 11.82 20.44
C ALA A 13 -7.79 10.90 21.28
N ALA A 14 -8.31 10.48 22.43
CA ALA A 14 -7.66 9.51 23.29
C ALA A 14 -7.50 8.13 22.60
N PRO A 15 -6.45 7.35 22.91
CA PRO A 15 -6.20 6.05 22.28
C PRO A 15 -7.38 5.07 22.34
N LEU A 16 -8.10 4.99 23.46
CA LEU A 16 -9.26 4.12 23.60
C LEU A 16 -10.39 4.51 22.63
N THR A 17 -10.66 5.81 22.49
CA THR A 17 -11.63 6.33 21.53
C THR A 17 -11.25 5.97 20.11
N LEU A 18 -9.97 6.12 19.75
CA LEU A 18 -9.46 5.74 18.43
C LEU A 18 -9.63 4.25 18.17
N ALA A 19 -9.28 3.40 19.14
CA ALA A 19 -9.41 1.95 19.03
C ALA A 19 -10.88 1.51 18.85
N LEU A 20 -11.81 2.06 19.64
CA LEU A 20 -13.24 1.76 19.51
C LEU A 20 -13.80 2.23 18.16
N ARG A 21 -13.40 3.40 17.68
CA ARG A 21 -13.81 3.95 16.39
C ARG A 21 -13.25 3.13 15.23
N ALA A 22 -11.98 2.73 15.29
CA ALA A 22 -11.35 1.85 14.30
C ALA A 22 -12.01 0.46 14.25
N ALA A 23 -12.30 -0.13 15.42
CA ALA A 23 -13.01 -1.41 15.51
C ALA A 23 -14.41 -1.34 14.89
N GLY A 24 -15.11 -0.21 15.04
CA GLY A 24 -16.48 -0.03 14.56
C GLY A 24 -17.50 -0.87 15.34
N PRO A 25 -18.79 -0.71 15.04
CA PRO A 25 -19.85 -1.45 15.73
C PRO A 25 -19.75 -2.96 15.48
N PRO A 26 -20.22 -3.81 16.41
CA PRO A 26 -20.18 -5.26 16.27
C PRO A 26 -20.82 -5.80 14.99
N SER A 27 -21.81 -5.09 14.43
CA SER A 27 -22.45 -5.43 13.15
C SER A 27 -21.47 -5.47 11.97
N MET A 28 -20.32 -4.77 12.05
CA MET A 28 -19.29 -4.80 11.01
C MET A 28 -18.29 -5.94 11.17
N TRP A 29 -18.23 -6.61 12.32
CA TRP A 29 -17.17 -7.56 12.64
C TRP A 29 -17.28 -8.85 11.80
N VAL A 30 -18.50 -9.29 11.48
CA VAL A 30 -18.73 -10.43 10.59
C VAL A 30 -18.12 -10.16 9.21
N GLY A 31 -18.26 -8.94 8.68
CA GLY A 31 -17.65 -8.56 7.41
C GLY A 31 -16.12 -8.57 7.45
N LYS A 32 -15.53 -8.02 8.52
CA LYS A 32 -14.06 -7.99 8.70
C LYS A 32 -13.47 -9.39 8.84
N THR A 33 -14.09 -10.25 9.64
CA THR A 33 -13.67 -11.64 9.84
C THR A 33 -13.81 -12.47 8.58
N SER A 34 -14.90 -12.30 7.82
CA SER A 34 -15.09 -12.96 6.52
C SER A 34 -14.00 -12.56 5.52
N ARG A 35 -13.68 -11.27 5.41
CA ARG A 35 -12.60 -10.79 4.54
C ARG A 35 -11.23 -11.30 4.97
N LEU A 36 -10.95 -11.33 6.28
CA LEU A 36 -9.72 -11.94 6.79
C LEU A 36 -9.64 -13.43 6.44
N ALA A 37 -10.73 -14.19 6.62
CA ALA A 37 -10.77 -15.61 6.27
C ALA A 37 -10.52 -15.84 4.77
N LEU A 38 -11.12 -15.00 3.90
CA LEU A 38 -10.87 -15.04 2.46
C LEU A 38 -9.42 -14.71 2.12
N ALA A 39 -8.83 -13.70 2.76
CA ALA A 39 -7.43 -13.32 2.55
C ALA A 39 -6.46 -14.44 3.00
N VAL A 40 -6.74 -15.07 4.15
CA VAL A 40 -5.96 -16.22 4.64
C VAL A 40 -6.14 -17.43 3.70
N ALA A 41 -7.36 -17.72 3.24
CA ALA A 41 -7.62 -18.79 2.29
C ALA A 41 -7.03 -18.53 0.88
N ALA A 42 -6.67 -17.29 0.57
CA ALA A 42 -5.96 -16.93 -0.65
C ALA A 42 -4.48 -17.38 -0.63
N TYR A 43 -3.90 -17.61 0.55
CA TYR A 43 -2.56 -18.17 0.64
C TYR A 43 -2.51 -19.57 0.04
N GLY A 44 -1.59 -19.78 -0.89
CA GLY A 44 -1.45 -21.02 -1.65
C GLY A 44 -2.22 -21.04 -2.96
N GLN A 45 -3.00 -20.00 -3.30
CA GLN A 45 -3.65 -19.86 -4.61
C GLN A 45 -2.66 -19.40 -5.69
N THR A 46 -1.60 -20.19 -5.91
CA THR A 46 -0.52 -19.87 -6.86
C THR A 46 -1.05 -19.62 -8.28
N ALA A 47 -2.14 -20.28 -8.68
CA ALA A 47 -2.78 -20.07 -9.98
C ALA A 47 -3.43 -18.68 -10.11
N GLU A 48 -4.08 -18.20 -9.05
CA GLU A 48 -4.68 -16.86 -8.97
C GLU A 48 -3.61 -15.79 -9.10
N THR A 49 -2.55 -15.88 -8.28
CA THR A 49 -1.39 -14.97 -8.33
C THR A 49 -0.79 -14.95 -9.73
N ARG A 50 -0.55 -16.13 -10.32
CA ARG A 50 -0.03 -16.24 -11.70
C ARG A 50 -0.95 -15.62 -12.73
N ARG A 51 -2.28 -15.71 -12.57
CA ARG A 51 -3.25 -15.08 -13.49
C ARG A 51 -3.16 -13.56 -13.41
N ARG A 52 -3.16 -13.00 -12.20
CA ARG A 52 -3.05 -11.55 -11.96
C ARG A 52 -1.74 -10.98 -12.49
N LEU A 53 -0.62 -11.66 -12.24
CA LEU A 53 0.69 -11.29 -12.79
C LEU A 53 0.70 -11.31 -14.32
N ARG A 54 0.11 -12.33 -14.95
CA ARG A 54 -0.04 -12.39 -16.41
C ARG A 54 -0.87 -11.23 -16.95
N ARG A 55 -1.94 -10.85 -16.26
CA ARG A 55 -2.75 -9.68 -16.64
C ARG A 55 -1.93 -8.39 -16.56
N LEU A 56 -1.25 -8.16 -15.43
CA LEU A 56 -0.38 -6.98 -15.25
C LEU A 56 0.72 -6.91 -16.32
N ALA A 57 1.31 -8.05 -16.67
CA ALA A 57 2.30 -8.13 -17.75
C ALA A 57 1.69 -7.82 -19.12
N ALA A 58 0.51 -8.37 -19.43
CA ALA A 58 -0.21 -8.09 -20.67
C ALA A 58 -0.61 -6.61 -20.82
N MET A 59 -0.80 -5.91 -19.69
CA MET A 59 -1.06 -4.47 -19.65
C MET A 59 0.21 -3.62 -19.69
N GLY A 60 1.39 -4.23 -19.71
CA GLY A 60 2.68 -3.53 -19.67
C GLY A 60 3.01 -2.88 -18.32
N VAL A 61 2.28 -3.21 -17.25
CA VAL A 61 2.54 -2.69 -15.90
C VAL A 61 3.82 -3.32 -15.32
N ILE A 62 4.06 -4.60 -15.62
CA ILE A 62 5.30 -5.30 -15.29
C ILE A 62 5.91 -5.88 -16.57
N HIS A 63 7.23 -5.86 -16.70
CA HIS A 63 7.90 -6.35 -17.92
C HIS A 63 8.12 -7.85 -17.91
N GLU A 64 8.44 -8.41 -16.75
CA GLU A 64 8.68 -9.84 -16.56
C GLU A 64 7.99 -10.34 -15.28
N ILE A 65 7.57 -11.61 -15.29
CA ILE A 65 6.91 -12.24 -14.14
C ILE A 65 7.97 -12.92 -13.27
N PRO A 66 8.28 -12.39 -12.07
CA PRO A 66 9.25 -13.00 -11.17
C PRO A 66 8.80 -14.40 -10.70
N THR A 67 9.79 -15.24 -10.39
CA THR A 67 9.56 -16.52 -9.71
C THR A 67 8.98 -16.32 -8.32
N SER A 68 8.36 -17.35 -7.73
CA SER A 68 7.84 -17.28 -6.36
C SER A 68 8.91 -16.98 -5.32
N VAL A 69 10.15 -17.44 -5.54
CA VAL A 69 11.30 -17.12 -4.68
C VAL A 69 11.63 -15.63 -4.77
N GLN A 70 11.74 -15.10 -5.99
CA GLN A 70 11.98 -13.68 -6.23
C GLN A 70 10.89 -12.79 -5.65
N LEU A 71 9.61 -13.13 -5.81
CA LEU A 71 8.49 -12.43 -5.18
C LEU A 71 8.63 -12.40 -3.65
N THR A 72 9.00 -13.53 -3.05
CA THR A 72 9.15 -13.62 -1.60
C THR A 72 10.31 -12.76 -1.10
N VAL A 73 11.48 -12.87 -1.72
CA VAL A 73 12.66 -12.08 -1.33
C VAL A 73 12.42 -10.59 -1.60
N GLY A 74 11.83 -10.26 -2.73
CA GLY A 74 11.47 -8.90 -3.12
C GLY A 74 10.50 -8.24 -2.15
N ALA A 75 9.44 -8.95 -1.73
CA ALA A 75 8.54 -8.49 -0.69
C ALA A 75 9.27 -8.23 0.64
N ILE A 76 10.18 -9.13 1.03
CA ILE A 76 10.97 -8.97 2.26
C ILE A 76 11.86 -7.72 2.17
N ASP A 77 12.54 -7.49 1.04
CA ASP A 77 13.42 -6.33 0.87
C ASP A 77 12.63 -5.02 0.78
N MET A 78 11.50 -5.01 0.06
CA MET A 78 10.58 -3.87 0.03
C MET A 78 10.10 -3.52 1.45
N MET A 79 9.77 -4.52 2.27
CA MET A 79 9.39 -4.29 3.67
C MET A 79 10.56 -3.77 4.52
N ARG A 80 11.75 -4.36 4.39
CA ARG A 80 12.94 -4.05 5.20
C ARG A 80 13.53 -2.68 4.90
N PHE A 81 13.56 -2.30 3.63
CA PHE A 81 14.28 -1.11 3.18
C PHE A 81 13.37 0.07 2.89
N TRP A 82 12.16 -0.18 2.37
CA TRP A 82 11.24 0.87 1.95
C TRP A 82 10.09 1.10 2.93
N ILE A 83 9.17 0.14 3.04
CA ILE A 83 7.88 0.34 3.71
C ILE A 83 8.05 0.63 5.20
N ALA A 84 8.73 -0.26 5.93
CA ALA A 84 8.83 -0.11 7.38
C ALA A 84 9.68 1.10 7.80
N PRO A 85 10.87 1.35 7.21
CA PRO A 85 11.67 2.53 7.58
C PRO A 85 10.98 3.85 7.21
N ALA A 86 10.36 3.93 6.02
CA ALA A 86 9.66 5.15 5.61
C ALA A 86 8.50 5.43 6.55
N ALA A 87 7.68 4.42 6.88
CA ALA A 87 6.58 4.56 7.83
C ALA A 87 7.06 4.96 9.23
N ALA A 88 8.10 4.32 9.76
CA ALA A 88 8.63 4.63 11.08
C ALA A 88 9.11 6.09 11.19
N GLN A 89 9.82 6.60 10.17
CA GLN A 89 10.25 7.99 10.14
C GLN A 89 9.04 8.95 10.06
N TYR A 90 8.10 8.69 9.16
CA TYR A 90 6.89 9.50 9.02
C TYR A 90 6.11 9.63 10.32
N TYR A 91 5.85 8.50 10.98
CA TYR A 91 5.14 8.50 12.27
C TYR A 91 5.93 9.21 13.37
N GLY A 92 7.26 9.07 13.39
CA GLY A 92 8.13 9.84 14.27
C GLY A 92 7.99 11.35 14.06
N GLN A 93 7.99 11.82 12.81
CA GLN A 93 7.81 13.24 12.47
C GLN A 93 6.43 13.78 12.82
N LYS A 94 5.38 12.94 12.78
CA LYS A 94 4.02 13.33 13.19
C LYS A 94 3.79 13.23 14.70
N GLU A 95 4.79 12.78 15.46
CA GLU A 95 4.72 12.49 16.90
C GLU A 95 3.65 11.45 17.24
N LEU A 96 3.50 10.44 16.36
CA LEU A 96 2.54 9.36 16.51
C LEU A 96 3.25 8.02 16.65
N SER A 97 2.70 7.13 17.48
CA SER A 97 3.23 5.76 17.60
C SER A 97 2.89 4.95 16.36
N PHE A 98 3.91 4.50 15.63
CA PHE A 98 3.75 3.57 14.50
C PHE A 98 3.12 2.24 14.95
N THR A 99 3.56 1.69 16.09
CA THR A 99 2.99 0.45 16.65
C THR A 99 1.49 0.61 16.91
N PHE A 100 1.08 1.72 17.53
CA PHE A 100 -0.34 1.96 17.76
C PHE A 100 -1.12 2.16 16.45
N HIS A 101 -0.52 2.81 15.44
CA HIS A 101 -1.13 2.90 14.11
C HIS A 101 -1.39 1.50 13.51
N GLN A 102 -0.45 0.55 13.65
CA GLN A 102 -0.65 -0.83 13.20
C GLN A 102 -1.82 -1.53 13.94
N VAL A 103 -2.00 -1.25 15.23
CA VAL A 103 -3.17 -1.73 15.99
C VAL A 103 -4.46 -1.17 15.41
N LEU A 104 -4.52 0.14 15.13
CA LEU A 104 -5.72 0.76 14.55
C LEU A 104 -6.04 0.21 13.16
N ARG A 105 -5.02 0.00 12.31
CA ARG A 105 -5.20 -0.65 11.00
C ARG A 105 -5.76 -2.05 11.13
N PHE A 106 -5.23 -2.85 12.05
CA PHE A 106 -5.72 -4.20 12.29
C PHE A 106 -7.18 -4.18 12.76
N LEU A 107 -7.54 -3.28 13.69
CA LEU A 107 -8.92 -3.16 14.16
C LEU A 107 -9.88 -2.72 13.06
N ASP A 108 -9.44 -1.86 12.13
CA ASP A 108 -10.27 -1.42 11.01
C ASP A 108 -10.40 -2.46 9.90
N GLU A 109 -9.30 -3.02 9.41
CA GLU A 109 -9.33 -4.07 8.38
C GLU A 109 -8.15 -5.05 8.57
N PRO A 110 -8.35 -6.17 9.28
CA PRO A 110 -7.29 -7.15 9.49
C PRO A 110 -6.72 -7.72 8.18
N ALA A 111 -7.57 -7.87 7.16
CA ALA A 111 -7.19 -8.40 5.86
C ALA A 111 -6.16 -7.52 5.11
N SER A 112 -6.08 -6.22 5.42
CA SER A 112 -5.12 -5.31 4.75
C SER A 112 -3.67 -5.50 5.21
N LEU A 113 -3.44 -6.39 6.17
CA LEU A 113 -2.10 -6.68 6.72
C LEU A 113 -1.55 -8.06 6.29
N THR A 114 -2.35 -8.86 5.59
CA THR A 114 -2.00 -10.24 5.24
C THR A 114 -1.40 -10.39 3.85
N ASP A 115 -1.15 -9.32 3.10
CA ASP A 115 -0.64 -9.45 1.74
C ASP A 115 0.18 -8.20 1.37
N PRO A 116 1.49 -8.17 1.70
CA PRO A 116 2.30 -6.98 1.53
C PRO A 116 2.58 -6.61 0.06
N LEU A 117 2.31 -7.51 -0.89
CA LEU A 117 2.39 -7.22 -2.33
C LEU A 117 1.02 -6.91 -2.95
N GLY A 118 -0.08 -7.13 -2.20
CA GLY A 118 -1.44 -6.93 -2.66
C GLY A 118 -1.93 -7.90 -3.77
N LEU A 119 -1.10 -8.83 -4.25
CA LEU A 119 -1.42 -9.74 -5.35
C LEU A 119 -2.53 -10.76 -5.04
N LEU A 120 -2.81 -11.05 -3.78
CA LEU A 120 -3.90 -11.92 -3.31
C LEU A 120 -5.10 -11.12 -2.82
N SER A 121 -4.95 -9.81 -2.64
CA SER A 121 -5.96 -8.94 -2.08
C SER A 121 -7.15 -8.77 -3.02
N THR A 122 -8.34 -8.61 -2.45
CA THR A 122 -9.52 -8.25 -3.25
C THR A 122 -9.42 -6.78 -3.68
N ARG A 123 -10.20 -6.39 -4.72
CA ARG A 123 -10.31 -4.99 -5.16
C ARG A 123 -10.64 -4.08 -3.97
N ASP A 124 -11.67 -4.42 -3.20
CA ASP A 124 -12.11 -3.61 -2.07
C ASP A 124 -11.10 -3.60 -0.90
N SER A 125 -10.28 -4.66 -0.76
CA SER A 125 -9.17 -4.69 0.21
C SER A 125 -8.09 -3.67 -0.15
N ILE A 126 -7.72 -3.55 -1.44
CA ILE A 126 -6.71 -2.59 -1.90
C ILE A 126 -7.26 -1.16 -1.82
N ILE A 127 -8.50 -0.93 -2.25
CA ILE A 127 -9.15 0.39 -2.10
C ILE A 127 -9.23 0.77 -0.61
N GLY A 128 -9.62 -0.18 0.24
CA GLY A 128 -9.61 -0.01 1.68
C GLY A 128 -8.25 0.35 2.24
N HIS A 129 -7.18 -0.32 1.79
CA HIS A 129 -5.80 -0.01 2.16
C HIS A 129 -5.42 1.42 1.78
N LEU A 130 -5.70 1.81 0.54
CA LEU A 130 -5.46 3.14 -0.02
C LEU A 130 -6.10 4.25 0.83
N MET A 131 -7.29 4.01 1.38
CA MET A 131 -7.97 4.98 2.25
C MET A 131 -7.52 4.94 3.71
N GLN A 132 -6.85 3.88 4.17
CA GLN A 132 -6.50 3.66 5.58
C GLN A 132 -5.17 4.29 6.01
N VAL A 133 -4.24 4.51 5.09
CA VAL A 133 -2.90 5.00 5.43
C VAL A 133 -2.44 6.09 4.47
N VAL A 134 -1.59 7.00 4.94
CA VAL A 134 -0.88 7.92 4.04
C VAL A 134 0.31 7.19 3.42
N HIS A 135 0.20 6.87 2.13
CA HIS A 135 1.14 6.03 1.40
C HIS A 135 2.45 6.76 1.12
N ALA A 136 3.57 6.05 1.24
CA ALA A 136 4.88 6.58 0.87
C ALA A 136 4.91 7.01 -0.61
N SER A 137 4.34 6.16 -1.48
CA SER A 137 3.98 6.43 -2.87
C SER A 137 2.68 5.67 -3.16
N ALA A 138 1.69 6.32 -3.75
CA ALA A 138 0.40 5.67 -4.06
C ALA A 138 0.40 4.95 -5.43
N LEU A 139 1.43 5.15 -6.25
CA LEU A 139 1.52 4.64 -7.62
C LEU A 139 1.45 3.11 -7.69
N TYR A 140 2.19 2.40 -6.81
CA TYR A 140 2.16 0.94 -6.74
C TYR A 140 0.73 0.40 -6.62
N ASP A 141 -0.07 0.93 -5.68
CA ASP A 141 -1.42 0.45 -5.42
C ASP A 141 -2.41 0.81 -6.54
N LEU A 142 -2.22 1.96 -7.21
CA LEU A 142 -3.01 2.31 -8.40
C LEU A 142 -2.71 1.36 -9.56
N GLN A 143 -1.45 1.06 -9.81
CA GLN A 143 -1.02 0.07 -10.79
C GLN A 143 -1.56 -1.33 -10.43
N LEU A 144 -1.56 -1.70 -9.15
CA LEU A 144 -2.11 -2.96 -8.68
C LEU A 144 -3.62 -3.05 -8.95
N LEU A 145 -4.38 -1.98 -8.73
CA LEU A 145 -5.82 -1.95 -9.00
C LEU A 145 -6.18 -2.21 -10.46
N THR A 146 -5.27 -1.98 -11.42
CA THR A 146 -5.50 -2.28 -12.84
C THR A 146 -5.69 -3.78 -13.14
N MET A 147 -5.34 -4.65 -12.18
CA MET A 147 -5.67 -6.07 -12.28
C MET A 147 -7.18 -6.36 -12.23
N PHE A 148 -7.99 -5.37 -11.85
CA PHE A 148 -9.46 -5.39 -11.91
C PHE A 148 -9.95 -4.42 -12.98
N ASP A 149 -10.93 -4.84 -13.78
CA ASP A 149 -11.45 -4.02 -14.89
C ASP A 149 -12.03 -2.67 -14.40
N ASP A 150 -12.64 -2.64 -13.22
CA ASP A 150 -13.25 -1.46 -12.62
C ASP A 150 -12.49 -0.94 -11.38
N GLY A 151 -11.22 -1.33 -11.21
CA GLY A 151 -10.44 -1.04 -9.99
C GLY A 151 -10.32 0.45 -9.68
N LEU A 152 -9.95 1.26 -10.69
CA LEU A 152 -9.78 2.71 -10.54
C LEU A 152 -11.13 3.45 -10.42
N ASP A 153 -12.16 2.98 -11.13
CA ASP A 153 -13.53 3.52 -10.99
C ASP A 153 -14.06 3.30 -9.57
N GLY A 154 -13.86 2.09 -9.04
CA GLY A 154 -14.25 1.74 -7.67
C GLY A 154 -13.50 2.55 -6.62
N LEU A 155 -12.20 2.84 -6.83
CA LEU A 155 -11.43 3.70 -5.95
C LEU A 155 -11.96 5.14 -5.97
N GLU A 156 -12.18 5.71 -7.15
CA GLU A 156 -12.70 7.07 -7.29
C GLU A 156 -14.07 7.23 -6.63
N ALA A 157 -14.98 6.29 -6.87
CA ALA A 157 -16.32 6.30 -6.25
C ALA A 157 -16.25 6.24 -4.71
N GLN A 158 -15.42 5.35 -4.15
CA GLN A 158 -15.28 5.24 -2.69
C GLN A 158 -14.61 6.46 -2.06
N LEU A 159 -13.65 7.10 -2.74
CA LEU A 159 -13.06 8.34 -2.28
C LEU A 159 -14.08 9.49 -2.26
N ILE A 160 -14.93 9.58 -3.29
CA ILE A 160 -16.04 10.56 -3.32
C ILE A 160 -16.98 10.30 -2.15
N ASP A 161 -17.44 9.07 -1.94
CA ASP A 161 -18.32 8.73 -0.82
C ASP A 161 -17.67 9.02 0.54
N LEU A 162 -16.36 8.82 0.67
CA LEU A 162 -15.63 9.10 1.90
C LEU A 162 -15.56 10.60 2.18
N ILE A 163 -15.22 11.40 1.17
CA ILE A 163 -15.16 12.87 1.25
C ILE A 163 -16.54 13.47 1.54
N GLU A 164 -17.59 12.91 0.93
CA GLU A 164 -18.99 13.30 1.16
C GLU A 164 -19.57 12.74 2.47
N GLY A 165 -18.80 11.95 3.23
CA GLY A 165 -19.21 11.38 4.51
C GLY A 165 -20.22 10.24 4.42
N ARG A 166 -20.48 9.69 3.22
CA ARG A 166 -21.42 8.59 2.97
C ARG A 166 -20.79 7.20 3.09
N HIS A 167 -19.46 7.11 3.04
CA HIS A 167 -18.78 5.83 3.05
C HIS A 167 -19.01 5.06 4.36
N ALA A 168 -19.29 3.76 4.26
CA ALA A 168 -19.60 2.91 5.42
C ALA A 168 -18.46 2.86 6.46
N ARG A 169 -17.22 3.14 6.04
CA ARG A 169 -16.02 3.15 6.90
C ARG A 169 -15.55 4.55 7.28
N SER A 170 -16.30 5.62 6.99
CA SER A 170 -15.87 7.01 7.28
C SER A 170 -15.42 7.20 8.74
N VAL A 171 -16.17 6.62 9.68
CA VAL A 171 -15.88 6.73 11.12
C VAL A 171 -14.57 6.03 11.50
N SER A 172 -14.33 4.84 10.97
CA SER A 172 -13.14 4.05 11.33
C SER A 172 -11.89 4.58 10.63
N ILE A 173 -12.00 5.00 9.36
CA ILE A 173 -10.90 5.64 8.61
C ILE A 173 -10.49 6.97 9.27
N ALA A 174 -11.44 7.80 9.72
CA ALA A 174 -11.13 9.05 10.41
C ALA A 174 -10.34 8.85 11.72
N ALA A 175 -10.48 7.69 12.37
CA ALA A 175 -9.70 7.34 13.56
C ALA A 175 -8.25 6.95 13.25
N ILE A 176 -7.94 6.65 11.98
CA ILE A 176 -6.62 6.17 11.56
C ILE A 176 -5.85 7.29 10.87
N ILE A 177 -6.47 8.00 9.93
CA ILE A 177 -5.77 8.94 9.04
C ILE A 177 -5.28 10.19 9.75
N GLU A 178 -4.01 10.52 9.50
CA GLU A 178 -3.26 11.58 10.16
C GLU A 178 -3.35 12.95 9.48
N GLU A 179 -3.77 12.98 8.21
CA GLU A 179 -3.80 14.16 7.35
C GLU A 179 -5.22 14.38 6.82
N SER A 180 -5.84 15.52 7.14
CA SER A 180 -7.26 15.79 6.83
C SER A 180 -7.55 15.96 5.35
N ASP A 181 -6.54 16.32 4.54
CA ASP A 181 -6.66 16.53 3.10
C ASP A 181 -6.19 15.31 2.28
N TYR A 182 -5.75 14.23 2.93
CA TYR A 182 -5.17 13.07 2.25
C TYR A 182 -6.09 12.48 1.20
N HIS A 183 -7.36 12.20 1.53
CA HIS A 183 -8.30 11.58 0.58
C HIS A 183 -8.65 12.49 -0.58
N ALA A 184 -8.68 13.81 -0.37
CA ALA A 184 -8.88 14.78 -1.45
C ALA A 184 -7.67 14.82 -2.41
N ARG A 185 -6.44 14.79 -1.85
CA ARG A 185 -5.21 14.66 -2.65
C ARG A 185 -5.16 13.35 -3.42
N LEU A 186 -5.54 12.24 -2.79
CA LEU A 186 -5.61 10.92 -3.43
C LEU A 186 -6.64 10.91 -4.57
N LEU A 187 -7.83 11.48 -4.37
CA LEU A 187 -8.83 11.62 -5.44
C LEU A 187 -8.29 12.45 -6.62
N GLY A 188 -7.63 13.58 -6.33
CA GLY A 188 -6.95 14.37 -7.35
C GLY A 188 -5.90 13.57 -8.11
N TYR A 189 -5.09 12.79 -7.39
CA TYR A 189 -4.08 11.93 -7.99
C TYR A 189 -4.68 10.82 -8.87
N VAL A 190 -5.74 10.15 -8.43
CA VAL A 190 -6.44 9.13 -9.24
C VAL A 190 -6.90 9.71 -10.56
N ARG A 191 -7.49 10.91 -10.55
CA ARG A 191 -7.94 11.58 -11.79
C ARG A 191 -6.79 11.94 -12.71
N THR A 192 -5.70 12.46 -12.17
CA THR A 192 -4.49 12.77 -12.96
C THR A 192 -3.87 11.49 -13.54
N TYR A 193 -3.73 10.45 -12.74
CA TYR A 193 -3.18 9.15 -13.16
C TYR A 193 -3.99 8.53 -14.31
N ARG A 194 -5.32 8.67 -14.30
CA ARG A 194 -6.17 8.18 -15.40
C ARG A 194 -5.95 8.91 -16.72
N MET A 195 -5.60 10.20 -16.65
CA MET A 195 -5.30 11.00 -17.84
C MET A 195 -3.87 10.74 -18.35
N ASP A 196 -2.93 10.63 -17.41
CA ASP A 196 -1.52 10.38 -17.67
C ASP A 196 -0.91 9.47 -16.59
N PRO A 197 -0.82 8.16 -16.86
CA PRO A 197 -0.22 7.20 -15.92
C PRO A 197 1.29 7.39 -15.72
N THR A 198 1.95 8.20 -16.55
CA THR A 198 3.39 8.47 -16.48
C THR A 198 3.73 9.71 -15.64
N GLY A 199 2.69 10.42 -15.19
CA GLY A 199 2.84 11.60 -14.34
C GLY A 199 3.42 11.28 -12.95
N PRO A 200 3.81 12.32 -12.20
CA PRO A 200 4.42 12.16 -10.88
C PRO A 200 3.46 11.49 -9.89
N SER A 201 4.00 10.59 -9.06
CA SER A 201 3.24 9.92 -7.99
C SER A 201 2.83 10.87 -6.87
N LEU A 202 1.67 10.61 -6.25
CA LEU A 202 1.35 11.19 -4.95
C LEU A 202 2.24 10.56 -3.88
N ARG A 203 3.23 11.33 -3.44
CA ARG A 203 4.20 10.93 -2.43
C ARG A 203 3.88 11.58 -1.08
N ARG A 204 4.33 10.92 -0.03
CA ARG A 204 4.28 11.45 1.34
C ARG A 204 5.41 12.44 1.54
N SER A 205 5.20 13.45 2.39
CA SER A 205 6.19 14.51 2.61
C SER A 205 7.58 13.97 2.97
N ASN A 206 7.68 12.96 3.84
CA ASN A 206 8.97 12.42 4.23
C ASN A 206 9.72 11.68 3.11
N VAL A 207 9.01 11.25 2.06
CA VAL A 207 9.62 10.70 0.85
C VAL A 207 10.10 11.82 -0.07
N GLU A 208 9.34 12.91 -0.17
CA GLU A 208 9.71 14.10 -0.94
C GLU A 208 10.92 14.81 -0.33
N ASP A 209 11.00 14.85 1.00
CA ASP A 209 11.98 15.63 1.76
C ASP A 209 13.30 14.89 2.06
N ASP A 210 13.31 13.55 2.08
CA ASP A 210 14.49 12.74 2.40
C ASP A 210 15.04 12.06 1.13
N PRO A 211 16.21 12.48 0.61
CA PRO A 211 16.80 11.90 -0.59
C PRO A 211 16.99 10.38 -0.54
N ARG A 212 17.16 9.80 0.66
CA ARG A 212 17.29 8.34 0.81
C ARG A 212 15.99 7.64 0.47
N PHE A 213 14.85 8.21 0.87
CA PHE A 213 13.54 7.66 0.56
C PHE A 213 13.13 7.96 -0.88
N ALA A 214 13.49 9.13 -1.42
CA ALA A 214 13.31 9.42 -2.85
C ALA A 214 14.01 8.36 -3.74
N ALA A 215 15.27 8.01 -3.43
CA ALA A 215 16.00 6.98 -4.17
C ALA A 215 15.39 5.57 -4.04
N LEU A 216 14.80 5.24 -2.89
CA LEU A 216 14.12 3.96 -2.70
C LEU A 216 12.76 3.92 -3.41
N GLU A 217 12.10 5.06 -3.56
CA GLU A 217 10.86 5.20 -4.30
C GLU A 217 11.05 4.93 -5.80
N GLU A 218 12.21 5.28 -6.37
CA GLU A 218 12.56 4.92 -7.75
C GLU A 218 12.62 3.40 -7.98
N THR A 219 12.82 2.60 -6.92
CA THR A 219 12.77 1.12 -7.00
C THR A 219 11.42 0.57 -6.57
N PHE A 220 10.87 1.03 -5.44
CA PHE A 220 9.73 0.37 -4.78
C PHE A 220 8.43 1.20 -4.81
N GLY A 221 8.45 2.38 -5.40
CA GLY A 221 7.29 3.29 -5.48
C GLY A 221 6.27 2.90 -6.54
N SER A 222 6.70 2.17 -7.57
CA SER A 222 5.86 1.64 -8.65
C SER A 222 5.93 0.10 -8.69
N MET A 223 4.88 -0.55 -9.19
CA MET A 223 4.94 -1.98 -9.52
C MET A 223 5.95 -2.24 -10.63
N THR A 224 6.06 -1.36 -11.61
CA THR A 224 6.96 -1.54 -12.75
C THR A 224 8.41 -1.71 -12.28
N ASP A 225 8.93 -0.73 -11.55
CA ASP A 225 10.32 -0.73 -11.10
C ASP A 225 10.54 -1.77 -9.98
N ALA A 226 9.55 -2.01 -9.13
CA ALA A 226 9.66 -3.00 -8.07
C ALA A 226 9.78 -4.41 -8.65
N PHE A 227 9.00 -4.72 -9.69
CA PHE A 227 9.04 -6.03 -10.33
C PHE A 227 10.29 -6.21 -11.20
N ASP A 228 10.78 -5.15 -11.84
CA ASP A 228 12.09 -5.15 -12.50
C ASP A 228 13.21 -5.45 -11.49
N TYR A 229 13.13 -4.90 -10.28
CA TYR A 229 14.05 -5.28 -9.21
C TYR A 229 13.87 -6.75 -8.80
N PHE A 230 12.63 -7.22 -8.61
CA PHE A 230 12.37 -8.59 -8.17
C PHE A 230 12.92 -9.63 -9.14
N THR A 231 12.90 -9.38 -10.44
CA THR A 231 13.41 -10.32 -11.46
C THR A 231 14.94 -10.43 -11.47
N THR A 232 15.66 -9.51 -10.83
CA THR A 232 17.12 -9.61 -10.62
C THR A 232 17.50 -10.45 -9.39
N LEU A 233 16.54 -10.73 -8.51
CA LEU A 233 16.79 -11.47 -7.26
C LEU A 233 17.05 -12.96 -7.52
N PRO A 234 17.67 -13.67 -6.56
CA PRO A 234 17.94 -15.10 -6.71
C PRO A 234 16.66 -15.92 -6.95
N THR A 235 16.70 -16.80 -7.94
CA THR A 235 15.59 -17.71 -8.28
C THR A 235 15.55 -18.98 -7.43
N SER A 236 16.62 -19.27 -6.67
CA SER A 236 16.75 -20.47 -5.84
C SER A 236 16.66 -20.16 -4.34
N VAL A 237 16.12 -21.10 -3.56
CA VAL A 237 16.00 -20.96 -2.10
C VAL A 237 17.36 -20.72 -1.42
N ARG A 238 18.41 -21.43 -1.85
CA ARG A 238 19.76 -21.23 -1.31
C ARG A 238 20.28 -19.82 -1.60
N GLY A 239 20.07 -19.33 -2.81
CA GLY A 239 20.42 -17.96 -3.19
C GLY A 239 19.64 -16.92 -2.37
N ALA A 240 18.34 -17.13 -2.20
CA ALA A 240 17.48 -16.29 -1.38
C ALA A 240 17.96 -16.19 0.08
N VAL A 241 18.27 -17.34 0.70
CA VAL A 241 18.80 -17.36 2.08
C VAL A 241 20.15 -16.63 2.17
N SER A 242 21.03 -16.84 1.19
CA SER A 242 22.31 -16.12 1.13
C SER A 242 22.10 -14.61 1.04
N HIS A 243 21.24 -14.16 0.13
CA HIS A 243 20.89 -12.75 -0.07
C HIS A 243 20.32 -12.09 1.19
N LEU A 244 19.31 -12.69 1.81
CA LEU A 244 18.68 -12.16 3.03
C LEU A 244 19.67 -12.07 4.21
N ARG A 245 20.69 -12.93 4.23
CA ARG A 245 21.75 -12.90 5.24
C ARG A 245 22.82 -11.85 4.93
N SER A 246 23.23 -11.68 3.67
CA SER A 246 24.34 -10.80 3.29
C SER A 246 23.90 -9.35 3.07
N VAL A 247 22.73 -9.12 2.48
CA VAL A 247 22.26 -7.76 2.13
C VAL A 247 21.66 -7.11 3.36
N LYS A 248 22.39 -6.15 3.92
CA LYS A 248 21.99 -5.36 5.12
C LYS A 248 21.60 -3.93 4.81
N VAL A 249 22.06 -3.40 3.68
CA VAL A 249 21.78 -2.05 3.20
C VAL A 249 21.35 -2.18 1.75
N PHE A 250 20.31 -1.44 1.37
CA PHE A 250 19.89 -1.37 -0.01
C PHE A 250 20.89 -0.54 -0.82
N SER A 251 21.41 -1.10 -1.90
CA SER A 251 22.21 -0.36 -2.87
C SER A 251 21.44 -0.32 -4.17
N ALA A 252 21.13 0.88 -4.68
CA ALA A 252 20.41 1.08 -5.92
C ALA A 252 21.12 0.49 -7.17
N GLN A 253 22.36 -0.01 -7.02
CA GLN A 253 23.18 -0.57 -8.10
C GLN A 253 22.74 -1.95 -8.63
N VAL A 254 21.57 -2.47 -8.22
CA VAL A 254 21.06 -3.78 -8.72
C VAL A 254 19.93 -3.61 -9.76
N GLY A 255 19.60 -2.39 -10.17
CA GLY A 255 18.70 -2.16 -11.31
C GLY A 255 19.37 -2.50 -12.65
N PRO A 256 18.66 -3.02 -13.66
CA PRO A 256 19.23 -3.20 -14.99
C PRO A 256 19.73 -1.85 -15.52
N VAL A 257 20.94 -1.84 -16.08
CA VAL A 257 21.43 -0.72 -16.87
C VAL A 257 20.46 -0.54 -18.03
N ARG A 258 19.57 0.46 -17.94
CA ARG A 258 18.75 0.89 -19.08
C ARG A 258 19.73 1.36 -20.15
N SER A 259 19.90 0.55 -21.19
CA SER A 259 20.59 0.97 -22.40
C SER A 259 19.70 2.00 -23.06
N VAL A 260 20.22 3.21 -23.26
CA VAL A 260 19.60 4.27 -24.08
C VAL A 260 19.48 3.79 -25.51
#